data_AF-A0A497Q8V0-F1
#
_entry.id   AF-A0A497Q8V0-F1
#
_cell.length_a   1.000
_cell.length_b   1.000
_cell.length_c   1.000
_cell.angle_alpha   90.00
_cell.angle_beta   90.00
_cell.angle_gamma   90.00
#
_symmetry.space_group_name_H-M   'P 1'
#
loop_
_entity.id
_entity.type
_entity.pdbx_description
1 polymer ?
#
loop_
_entity_poly.entity_id
_entity_poly.type
_entity_poly.pdbx_seq_one_letter_code
_entity_poly.pdbx_strand_id
1 'polypeptide(L)'
;MPIVELVARRAIENNPDLGLDVIDLIVLLWMYSNPYDSKRRQLSSMKNVLRMTETLQTPGKGLDLTDDELTQIVLASLSRLKAKGLVYIRSSGRIFVKGTLTEKGIELVKHTVDTPSLRRVTAEFGNNP
;
A
#
# COMPACT_ATOMS: atom_id res chain seq x y z
N MET A 1 -5.97 1.43 -14.36
CA MET A 1 -5.62 1.56 -12.93
C MET A 1 -5.64 0.20 -12.23
N PRO A 2 -4.57 -0.21 -11.52
CA PRO A 2 -4.56 -1.43 -10.71
C PRO A 2 -5.65 -1.42 -9.64
N ILE A 3 -6.24 -2.58 -9.35
CA ILE A 3 -7.31 -2.72 -8.32
C ILE A 3 -6.87 -2.14 -6.98
N VAL A 4 -5.61 -2.37 -6.57
CA VAL A 4 -5.07 -1.85 -5.31
C VAL A 4 -5.03 -0.32 -5.23
N GLU A 5 -4.75 0.36 -6.35
CA GLU A 5 -4.76 1.83 -6.40
C GLU A 5 -6.20 2.35 -6.35
N LEU A 6 -7.12 1.70 -7.06
CA LEU A 6 -8.54 2.03 -7.01
C LEU A 6 -9.09 1.90 -5.58
N VAL A 7 -8.72 0.83 -4.88
CA VAL A 7 -9.08 0.61 -3.48
C VAL A 7 -8.50 1.72 -2.59
N ALA A 8 -7.23 2.07 -2.79
CA ALA A 8 -6.57 3.11 -2.01
C ALA A 8 -7.18 4.50 -2.23
N ARG A 9 -7.50 4.87 -3.47
CA ARG A 9 -8.15 6.15 -3.78
C ARG A 9 -9.52 6.26 -3.13
N ARG A 10 -10.38 5.25 -3.31
CA ARG A 10 -11.72 5.25 -2.71
C ARG A 10 -11.69 5.31 -1.18
N ALA A 11 -10.71 4.67 -0.57
CA ALA A 11 -10.56 4.72 0.88
C ALA A 11 -10.24 6.14 1.39
N ILE A 12 -9.37 6.86 0.70
CA ILE A 12 -9.01 8.25 1.03
C ILE A 12 -10.20 9.18 0.78
N GLU A 13 -10.91 9.01 -0.34
CA GLU A 13 -12.12 9.78 -0.65
C GLU A 13 -13.20 9.62 0.43
N ASN A 14 -13.36 8.41 0.99
CA ASN A 14 -14.33 8.15 2.05
C ASN A 14 -13.81 8.51 3.45
N ASN A 15 -12.51 8.77 3.61
CA ASN A 15 -11.88 9.06 4.90
C ASN A 15 -10.79 10.14 4.74
N PRO A 16 -11.16 11.40 4.43
CA PRO A 16 -10.20 12.46 4.11
C PRO A 16 -9.26 12.79 5.28
N ASP A 17 -9.69 12.54 6.52
CA ASP A 17 -8.95 12.89 7.74
C ASP A 17 -7.87 11.87 8.12
N LEU A 18 -7.67 10.80 7.35
CA LEU A 18 -6.60 9.82 7.61
C LEU A 18 -5.20 10.47 7.54
N GLY A 19 -5.06 11.54 6.77
CA GLY A 19 -3.79 12.20 6.49
C GLY A 19 -2.78 11.22 5.88
N LEU A 20 -3.26 10.27 5.08
CA LEU A 20 -2.48 9.32 4.30
C LEU A 20 -2.64 9.66 2.82
N ASP A 21 -1.55 9.53 2.06
CA ASP A 21 -1.64 9.61 0.61
C ASP A 21 -1.98 8.23 0.00
N VAL A 22 -2.26 8.21 -1.31
CA VAL A 22 -2.61 6.98 -2.04
C VAL A 22 -1.50 5.93 -1.90
N ILE A 23 -0.24 6.35 -1.95
CA ILE A 23 0.92 5.44 -1.86
C ILE A 23 1.02 4.84 -0.45
N ASP A 24 0.77 5.61 0.59
CA ASP A 24 0.76 5.16 1.97
C ASP A 24 -0.27 4.06 2.19
N LEU A 25 -1.47 4.24 1.62
CA LEU A 25 -2.48 3.22 1.74
C LEU A 25 -2.18 1.99 0.89
N ILE A 26 -1.62 2.15 -0.31
CA ILE A 26 -1.14 1.01 -1.12
C ILE A 26 -0.08 0.22 -0.35
N VAL A 27 0.89 0.89 0.28
CA VAL A 27 1.94 0.25 1.10
C VAL A 27 1.34 -0.42 2.33
N LEU A 28 0.34 0.19 2.97
CA LEU A 28 -0.38 -0.41 4.11
C LEU A 28 -1.14 -1.67 3.70
N LEU A 29 -1.83 -1.64 2.56
CA LEU A 29 -2.53 -2.79 1.98
C LEU A 29 -1.54 -3.90 1.58
N TRP A 30 -0.38 -3.55 1.03
CA TRP A 30 0.69 -4.51 0.77
C TRP A 30 1.23 -5.13 2.07
N MET A 31 1.39 -4.33 3.13
CA MET A 31 1.72 -4.83 4.47
C MET A 31 0.61 -5.72 5.05
N TYR A 32 -0.64 -5.58 4.63
CA TYR A 32 -1.73 -6.47 5.05
C TYR A 32 -1.76 -7.79 4.28
N SER A 33 -1.56 -7.74 2.96
CA SER A 33 -1.82 -8.86 2.04
C SER A 33 -0.84 -10.04 2.10
N ASN A 34 0.13 -10.06 3.03
CA ASN A 34 1.16 -11.10 2.99
C ASN A 34 1.73 -11.50 4.37
N PRO A 35 1.11 -12.46 5.08
CA PRO A 35 1.58 -12.94 6.37
C PRO A 35 2.72 -13.96 6.22
N TYR A 36 3.87 -13.60 5.63
CA TYR A 36 5.04 -14.47 5.73
C TYR A 36 5.50 -14.56 7.19
N ASP A 37 5.71 -15.78 7.66
CA ASP A 37 6.11 -16.16 9.03
C ASP A 37 7.36 -15.42 9.55
N SER A 38 8.24 -14.99 8.64
CA SER A 38 9.48 -14.31 8.97
C SER A 38 9.34 -12.80 9.21
N LYS A 39 8.14 -12.22 9.03
CA LYS A 39 7.86 -10.77 9.04
C LYS A 39 8.73 -9.99 8.05
N ARG A 40 9.41 -10.66 7.13
CA ARG A 40 10.34 -10.12 6.13
C ARG A 40 9.61 -10.01 4.78
N ARG A 41 9.65 -8.82 4.19
CA ARG A 41 8.98 -8.52 2.92
C ARG A 41 9.97 -8.00 1.90
N GLN A 42 9.92 -8.57 0.70
CA GLN A 42 10.77 -8.15 -0.41
C GLN A 42 10.21 -6.87 -1.04
N LEU A 43 11.03 -5.82 -1.10
CA LEU A 43 10.63 -4.54 -1.70
C LEU A 43 10.36 -4.68 -3.20
N SER A 44 10.94 -5.66 -3.88
CA SER A 44 10.65 -5.93 -5.30
C SER A 44 9.14 -6.14 -5.55
N SER A 45 8.44 -6.84 -4.66
CA SER A 45 6.99 -7.04 -4.79
C SER A 45 6.21 -5.73 -4.71
N MET A 46 6.55 -4.86 -3.76
CA MET A 46 5.96 -3.53 -3.63
C MET A 46 6.30 -2.66 -4.83
N LYS A 47 7.56 -2.65 -5.28
CA LYS A 47 7.98 -1.88 -6.45
C LYS A 47 7.24 -2.28 -7.71
N ASN A 48 6.96 -3.58 -7.90
CA ASN A 48 6.16 -4.04 -9.02
C ASN A 48 4.71 -3.51 -8.96
N VAL A 49 4.11 -3.47 -7.77
CA VAL A 49 2.80 -2.84 -7.58
C VAL A 49 2.87 -1.36 -7.93
N LEU A 50 3.85 -0.61 -7.40
CA LEU A 50 4.01 0.82 -7.67
C LEU A 50 4.22 1.13 -9.16
N ARG A 51 4.98 0.29 -9.88
CA ARG A 51 5.19 0.44 -11.33
C ARG A 51 3.89 0.38 -12.15
N MET A 52 2.89 -0.32 -11.64
CA MET A 52 1.60 -0.44 -12.30
C MET A 52 0.65 0.71 -11.94
N THR A 53 0.96 1.49 -10.90
CA THR A 53 0.09 2.59 -10.45
C THR A 53 0.16 3.78 -11.41
N GLU A 54 -0.98 4.41 -11.64
CA GLU A 54 -1.11 5.65 -12.41
C GLU A 54 -0.67 6.87 -11.59
N THR A 55 -0.80 6.81 -10.25
CA THR A 55 -0.37 7.88 -9.33
C THR A 55 1.08 8.31 -9.54
N LEU A 56 1.98 7.40 -9.90
CA LEU A 56 3.40 7.69 -10.12
C LEU A 56 3.75 7.93 -11.60
N GLN A 57 2.80 7.80 -12.51
CA GLN A 57 3.03 8.00 -13.93
C GLN A 57 2.98 9.48 -14.30
N THR A 58 3.90 9.87 -15.17
CA THR A 58 3.87 11.18 -15.82
C THR A 58 2.92 11.12 -17.02
N PRO A 59 1.96 12.06 -17.15
CA PRO A 59 1.04 12.11 -18.28
C PRO A 59 1.78 12.05 -19.62
N GLY A 60 1.43 11.08 -20.47
CA GLY A 60 2.01 10.89 -21.80
C GLY A 60 3.43 10.32 -21.85
N LYS A 61 4.09 10.11 -20.70
CA LYS A 61 5.46 9.56 -20.62
C LYS A 61 5.56 8.23 -19.86
N GLY A 62 4.51 7.86 -19.13
CA GLY A 62 4.50 6.66 -18.30
C GLY A 62 5.34 6.85 -17.03
N LEU A 63 5.86 5.76 -16.47
CA LEU A 63 6.64 5.80 -15.25
C LEU A 63 8.10 6.19 -15.54
N ASP A 64 8.52 7.35 -15.02
CA ASP A 64 9.89 7.85 -15.13
C ASP A 64 10.56 7.85 -13.75
N LEU A 65 10.70 6.67 -13.16
CA LEU A 65 11.31 6.46 -11.85
C LEU A 65 12.26 5.25 -11.88
N THR A 66 13.43 5.45 -11.31
CA THR A 66 14.43 4.39 -11.10
C THR A 66 14.01 3.43 -9.98
N ASP A 67 14.65 2.26 -9.94
CA ASP A 67 14.40 1.27 -8.89
C ASP A 67 14.81 1.76 -7.49
N ASP A 68 15.85 2.60 -7.41
CA ASP A 68 16.27 3.26 -6.16
C ASP A 68 15.24 4.32 -5.72
N GLU A 69 14.70 5.12 -6.64
CA GLU A 69 13.63 6.08 -6.31
C GLU A 69 12.36 5.38 -5.82
N LEU A 70 11.95 4.30 -6.48
CA LEU A 70 10.83 3.47 -6.01
C LEU A 70 11.10 2.89 -4.61
N THR A 71 12.35 2.50 -4.34
CA THR A 71 12.76 2.04 -3.01
C THR A 71 12.61 3.15 -1.98
N GLN A 72 13.07 4.37 -2.28
CA GLN A 72 12.94 5.51 -1.37
C GLN A 72 11.48 5.90 -1.12
N ILE A 73 10.62 5.85 -2.14
CA ILE A 73 9.18 6.10 -2.00
C ILE A 73 8.56 5.11 -1.00
N VAL A 74 8.85 3.81 -1.12
CA VAL A 74 8.33 2.80 -0.19
C VAL A 74 8.86 3.03 1.23
N LEU A 75 10.15 3.32 1.39
CA LEU A 75 10.74 3.55 2.72
C LEU A 75 10.21 4.83 3.39
N ALA A 76 10.03 5.90 2.62
CA ALA A 76 9.44 7.15 3.11
C ALA A 76 7.99 6.91 3.58
N SER A 77 7.21 6.16 2.79
CA SER A 77 5.85 5.77 3.15
C SER A 77 5.80 4.95 4.44
N LEU A 78 6.63 3.90 4.56
CA LEU A 78 6.73 3.09 5.78
C LEU A 78 7.13 3.92 7.01
N SER A 79 7.97 4.94 6.83
CA SER A 79 8.33 5.88 7.89
C SER A 79 7.11 6.71 8.34
N ARG A 80 6.31 7.24 7.42
CA ARG A 80 5.06 7.97 7.73
C ARG A 80 4.03 7.07 8.42
N LEU A 81 3.84 5.85 7.91
CA LEU A 81 2.95 4.86 8.52
C LEU A 81 3.38 4.49 9.94
N LYS A 82 4.70 4.36 10.17
CA LYS A 82 5.27 4.13 11.51
C LYS A 82 5.00 5.32 12.43
N ALA A 83 5.20 6.55 11.97
CA ALA A 83 4.92 7.76 12.74
C ALA A 83 3.45 7.87 13.16
N LYS A 84 2.52 7.36 12.34
CA LYS A 84 1.08 7.28 12.64
C LYS A 84 0.67 6.08 13.52
N GLY A 85 1.63 5.22 13.88
CA GLY A 85 1.41 4.03 14.68
C GLY A 85 0.63 2.92 13.96
N LEU A 86 0.67 2.90 12.62
CA LEU A 86 -0.04 1.90 11.79
C LEU A 86 0.81 0.66 11.50
N VAL A 87 2.14 0.81 11.54
CA VAL A 87 3.10 -0.28 11.35
C VAL A 87 4.19 -0.25 12.42
N TYR A 88 4.67 -1.42 12.77
CA TYR A 88 5.91 -1.61 13.51
C TYR A 88 7.01 -2.08 12.57
N ILE A 89 8.06 -1.28 12.40
CA ILE A 89 9.22 -1.61 11.56
C ILE A 89 10.41 -1.94 12.45
N ARG A 90 10.86 -3.20 12.41
CA ARG A 90 12.04 -3.68 13.13
C ARG A 90 13.33 -3.32 12.41
N SER A 91 13.36 -3.46 11.08
CA SER A 91 14.51 -3.13 10.26
C SER A 91 14.10 -2.89 8.82
N SER A 92 14.75 -1.96 8.12
CA SER A 92 14.53 -1.68 6.71
C SER A 92 15.86 -1.61 5.97
N GLY A 93 15.93 -2.21 4.79
CA GLY A 93 17.07 -2.09 3.89
C GLY A 93 16.62 -1.94 2.43
N ARG A 94 17.59 -1.92 1.50
CA ARG A 94 17.33 -1.68 0.07
C ARG A 94 16.58 -2.83 -0.63
N ILE A 95 16.65 -4.03 -0.07
CA ILE A 95 16.06 -5.25 -0.66
C ILE A 95 14.78 -5.66 0.06
N PHE A 96 14.76 -5.56 1.40
CA PHE A 96 13.65 -6.03 2.20
C PHE A 96 13.39 -5.15 3.43
N VAL A 97 12.18 -5.28 3.95
CA VAL A 97 11.75 -4.69 5.22
C VAL A 97 11.32 -5.80 6.16
N LYS A 98 11.64 -5.68 7.46
CA LYS A 98 11.07 -6.51 8.52
C LYS A 98 10.12 -5.67 9.36
N GLY A 99 8.84 -5.99 9.31
CA GLY A 99 7.82 -5.24 10.03
C GLY A 99 6.44 -5.88 9.94
N THR A 100 5.52 -5.40 10.77
CA THR A 100 4.14 -5.86 10.85
C THR A 100 3.20 -4.66 10.94
N LEU A 101 1.93 -4.88 10.66
CA LEU A 101 0.89 -3.95 11.06
C LEU A 101 0.78 -3.94 12.60
N THR A 102 0.37 -2.81 13.15
CA THR A 102 -0.15 -2.72 14.52
C THR A 102 -1.64 -3.07 14.51
N GLU A 103 -2.26 -3.25 15.68
CA GLU A 103 -3.72 -3.46 15.76
C GLU A 103 -4.48 -2.31 15.08
N LYS A 104 -4.08 -1.07 15.38
CA LYS A 104 -4.61 0.13 14.72
C LYS A 104 -4.48 0.09 13.18
N GLY A 105 -3.35 -0.42 12.67
CA GLY A 105 -3.15 -0.60 11.23
C GLY A 105 -4.06 -1.66 10.62
N ILE A 106 -4.26 -2.78 11.34
CA ILE A 106 -5.16 -3.86 10.93
C ILE A 106 -6.61 -3.36 10.91
N GLU A 107 -7.06 -2.71 11.97
CA GLU A 107 -8.39 -2.12 12.08
C GLU A 107 -8.64 -1.12 10.96
N LEU A 108 -7.70 -0.21 10.71
CA LEU A 108 -7.80 0.75 9.62
C LEU A 108 -7.99 0.06 8.26
N VAL A 109 -7.18 -0.95 7.96
CA VAL A 109 -7.31 -1.69 6.71
C VAL A 109 -8.67 -2.39 6.64
N LYS A 110 -9.08 -3.11 7.70
CA LYS A 110 -10.39 -3.79 7.73
C LYS A 110 -11.54 -2.84 7.51
N HIS A 111 -11.62 -1.74 8.26
CA HIS A 111 -12.63 -0.70 8.07
C HIS A 111 -12.62 -0.14 6.64
N THR A 112 -11.43 0.04 6.07
CA THR A 112 -11.26 0.48 4.70
C THR A 112 -11.86 -0.54 3.71
N VAL A 113 -11.40 -1.79 3.70
CA VAL A 113 -11.87 -2.78 2.72
C VAL A 113 -13.32 -3.25 2.94
N ASP A 114 -13.83 -3.19 4.17
CA ASP A 114 -15.22 -3.58 4.49
C ASP A 114 -16.27 -2.52 4.15
N THR A 115 -15.84 -1.33 3.72
CA THR A 115 -16.79 -0.29 3.30
C THR A 115 -17.64 -0.80 2.12
N PRO A 116 -18.98 -0.65 2.12
CA PRO A 116 -19.86 -1.24 1.09
C PRO A 116 -19.49 -0.89 -0.37
N SER A 117 -18.94 0.30 -0.59
CA SER A 117 -18.41 0.75 -1.88
C SER A 117 -17.21 -0.07 -2.37
N LEU A 118 -16.36 -0.53 -1.44
CA LEU A 118 -15.20 -1.35 -1.72
C LEU A 118 -15.54 -2.84 -1.80
N ARG A 119 -16.53 -3.32 -1.05
CA ARG A 119 -17.08 -4.69 -1.21
C ARG A 119 -17.61 -4.95 -2.62
N ARG A 120 -18.27 -3.97 -3.26
CA ARG A 120 -18.71 -4.12 -4.66
C ARG A 120 -17.54 -4.25 -5.62
N VAL A 121 -16.45 -3.56 -5.35
CA VAL A 121 -15.28 -3.51 -6.23
C VAL A 121 -14.38 -4.73 -6.02
N THR A 122 -14.32 -5.25 -4.80
CA THR A 122 -13.68 -6.54 -4.57
C THR A 122 -14.55 -7.69 -5.07
N ALA A 123 -15.89 -7.58 -5.05
CA ALA A 123 -16.79 -8.61 -5.58
C ALA A 123 -16.88 -8.62 -7.12
N GLU A 124 -16.92 -7.46 -7.78
CA GLU A 124 -16.97 -7.31 -9.24
C GLU A 124 -15.68 -7.82 -9.91
N PHE A 125 -14.56 -7.79 -9.20
CA PHE A 125 -13.25 -8.20 -9.73
C PHE A 125 -12.68 -9.46 -9.07
N GLY A 126 -13.26 -9.93 -7.96
CA GLY A 126 -12.84 -11.12 -7.21
C GLY A 126 -13.52 -12.42 -7.63
N ASN A 127 -14.55 -12.34 -8.48
CA ASN A 127 -15.15 -13.50 -9.15
C ASN A 127 -14.57 -13.64 -10.57
N ASN A 128 -13.30 -14.01 -10.67
CA ASN A 128 -12.76 -14.63 -11.88
C ASN A 128 -12.34 -16.06 -11.49
N PRO A 129 -12.89 -17.11 -12.15
CA PRO A 129 -12.60 -18.51 -11.86
C PRO A 129 -11.14 -18.88 -12.11
#